data_AF-A0A3D0RZ51-F1
#
_entry.id   AF-A0A3D0RZ51-F1
#
_cell.length_a   1.000
_cell.length_b   1.000
_cell.length_c   1.000
_cell.angle_alpha   90.00
_cell.angle_beta   90.00
_cell.angle_gamma   90.00
#
_symmetry.space_group_name_H-M   'P 1'
#
loop_
_entity.id
_entity.type
_entity.pdbx_description
1 polymer ?
#
loop_
_entity_poly.entity_id
_entity_poly.type
_entity_poly.pdbx_seq_one_letter_code
_entity_poly.pdbx_strand_id
1 'polypeptide(L)'
;MSTAEGPPPGWYPHPSMPSTLGYWDGTNWTDHVAPGPLQQPARVEDHSTLVGAGFVTAIFIPIIGFIIGIVLLTKPNKAGAGIGCMVVAIIACFVWVQLLYTPSPGSSGY
;
A
#
# COMPACT_ATOMS: atom_id res chain seq x y z
N MET A 1 -15.02 -44.35 -9.38
CA MET A 1 -15.87 -44.17 -8.18
C MET A 1 -15.48 -42.84 -7.58
N SER A 2 -16.32 -41.82 -7.72
CA SER A 2 -16.01 -40.46 -7.28
C SER A 2 -16.31 -40.34 -5.79
N THR A 3 -15.29 -40.42 -4.93
CA THR A 3 -15.43 -40.06 -3.52
C THR A 3 -15.45 -38.53 -3.44
N ALA A 4 -16.65 -37.96 -3.32
CA ALA A 4 -16.77 -36.58 -2.86
C ALA A 4 -16.36 -36.56 -1.37
N GLU A 5 -15.05 -36.51 -1.12
CA GLU A 5 -14.52 -36.29 0.23
C GLU A 5 -14.95 -34.90 0.66
N GLY A 6 -15.91 -34.87 1.60
CA GLY A 6 -16.31 -33.63 2.26
C GLY A 6 -15.14 -32.99 2.99
N PRO A 7 -15.28 -31.73 3.43
CA PRO A 7 -14.28 -31.10 4.27
C PRO A 7 -13.94 -31.98 5.49
N PRO A 8 -12.66 -32.08 5.88
CA PRO A 8 -12.25 -32.87 7.03
C PRO A 8 -12.90 -32.34 8.32
N PRO A 9 -12.93 -33.15 9.40
CA PRO A 9 -13.49 -32.70 10.67
C PRO A 9 -12.78 -31.44 11.19
N GLY A 10 -13.54 -30.42 11.59
CA GLY A 10 -12.98 -29.13 11.98
C GLY A 10 -14.00 -28.03 12.23
N TRP A 11 -13.52 -26.84 12.57
CA TRP A 11 -14.33 -25.65 12.79
C TRP A 11 -14.54 -24.88 11.48
N TYR A 12 -15.79 -24.70 11.09
CA TYR A 12 -16.18 -24.02 9.86
C TYR A 12 -17.23 -22.94 10.15
N PRO A 13 -17.35 -21.89 9.32
CA PRO A 13 -18.39 -20.87 9.46
C PRO A 13 -19.79 -21.51 9.48
N HIS A 14 -20.56 -21.25 10.54
CA HIS A 14 -21.89 -21.84 10.72
C HIS A 14 -22.87 -21.22 9.71
N PRO A 15 -23.57 -22.01 8.86
CA PRO A 15 -24.39 -21.48 7.77
C PRO A 15 -25.58 -20.64 8.24
N SER A 16 -26.12 -20.94 9.43
CA SER A 16 -27.28 -20.26 10.00
C SER A 16 -26.94 -19.13 10.98
N MET A 17 -25.69 -19.05 11.45
CA MET A 17 -25.26 -18.11 12.50
C MET A 17 -24.04 -17.33 11.99
N PRO A 18 -24.27 -16.19 11.31
CA PRO A 18 -23.20 -15.30 10.89
C PRO A 18 -22.37 -14.94 12.12
N SER A 19 -21.04 -14.94 12.02
CA SER A 19 -20.07 -14.70 13.12
C SER A 19 -19.88 -15.83 14.15
N THR A 20 -20.38 -17.04 13.88
CA THR A 20 -20.14 -18.24 14.73
C THR A 20 -19.47 -19.35 13.91
N LEU A 21 -18.59 -20.12 14.55
CA LEU A 21 -18.01 -21.34 13.98
C LEU A 21 -18.80 -22.55 14.49
N GLY A 22 -19.27 -23.42 13.59
CA GLY A 22 -19.80 -24.73 13.93
C GLY A 22 -18.73 -25.81 13.77
N TYR A 23 -18.82 -26.90 14.52
CA TYR A 23 -17.93 -28.05 14.34
C TYR A 23 -18.55 -29.07 13.37
N TRP A 24 -17.83 -29.37 12.29
CA TRP A 24 -18.14 -30.40 11.30
C TRP A 24 -17.38 -31.68 11.64
N ASP A 25 -18.06 -32.83 11.67
CA ASP A 25 -17.44 -34.12 12.02
C ASP A 25 -16.96 -34.94 10.79
N GLY A 26 -17.04 -34.36 9.59
CA GLY A 26 -16.76 -35.05 8.32
C GLY A 26 -18.02 -35.56 7.60
N THR A 27 -19.12 -35.71 8.31
CA THR A 27 -20.39 -36.26 7.79
C THR A 27 -21.58 -35.34 8.06
N ASN A 28 -21.64 -34.71 9.24
CA ASN A 28 -22.71 -33.82 9.70
C ASN A 28 -22.16 -32.65 10.57
N TRP A 29 -22.99 -31.62 10.71
CA TRP A 29 -22.76 -30.56 11.69
C TRP A 29 -23.12 -31.06 13.08
N THR A 30 -22.26 -30.79 14.06
CA THR A 30 -22.52 -31.11 15.47
C THR A 30 -23.13 -29.91 16.21
N ASP A 31 -23.64 -30.14 17.42
CA ASP A 31 -24.19 -29.07 18.28
C ASP A 31 -23.12 -28.13 18.87
N HIS A 32 -21.83 -28.37 18.59
CA HIS A 32 -20.75 -27.53 19.10
C HIS A 32 -20.62 -26.26 18.27
N VAL A 33 -20.81 -25.12 18.94
CA VAL A 33 -20.62 -23.79 18.40
C VAL A 33 -19.57 -23.02 19.20
N ALA A 34 -18.67 -22.35 18.50
CA ALA A 34 -17.66 -21.47 19.09
C ALA A 34 -17.87 -20.03 18.57
N PRO A 35 -17.59 -19.00 19.39
CA PRO A 35 -17.57 -17.62 18.91
C PRO A 35 -16.62 -17.53 17.72
N GLY A 36 -17.11 -17.03 16.59
CA GLY A 36 -16.24 -16.77 15.45
C GLY A 36 -15.27 -15.64 15.78
N PRO A 37 -14.16 -15.51 15.04
CA PRO A 37 -13.32 -14.33 15.16
C PRO A 37 -14.22 -13.11 15.00
N LEU A 38 -14.23 -12.25 16.03
CA LEU A 38 -14.93 -10.98 15.98
C LEU A 38 -14.49 -10.33 14.67
N GLN A 39 -15.44 -10.05 13.78
CA GLN A 39 -15.15 -9.26 12.59
C GLN A 39 -14.70 -7.91 13.09
N GLN A 40 -13.38 -7.76 13.24
CA GLN A 40 -12.76 -6.49 13.55
C GLN A 40 -13.26 -5.55 12.46
N PRO A 41 -13.94 -4.45 12.80
CA PRO A 41 -14.40 -3.50 11.80
C PRO A 41 -13.17 -3.14 10.97
N ALA A 42 -13.28 -3.32 9.65
CA ALA A 42 -12.18 -3.07 8.72
C ALA A 42 -11.57 -1.72 9.09
N ARG A 43 -10.30 -1.74 9.53
CA ARG A 43 -9.56 -0.53 9.84
C ARG A 43 -9.54 0.28 8.55
N VAL A 44 -10.38 1.32 8.48
CA VAL A 44 -10.29 2.31 7.42
C VAL A 44 -9.00 3.06 7.71
N GLU A 45 -7.92 2.54 7.16
CA GLU A 45 -6.61 3.12 7.32
C GLU A 45 -6.59 4.34 6.40
N ASP A 46 -6.65 5.54 6.99
CA ASP A 46 -6.75 6.83 6.30
C ASP A 46 -5.44 7.18 5.58
N HIS A 47 -5.17 6.45 4.50
CA HIS A 47 -4.02 6.66 3.62
C HIS A 47 -4.09 8.03 2.91
N SER A 48 -5.25 8.68 2.89
CA SER A 48 -5.48 9.99 2.27
C SER A 48 -4.60 11.10 2.85
N THR A 49 -4.36 11.07 4.17
CA THR A 49 -3.52 12.07 4.85
C THR A 49 -2.05 11.90 4.51
N LEU A 50 -1.58 10.66 4.36
CA LEU A 50 -0.21 10.33 3.95
C LEU A 50 0.05 10.66 2.49
N VAL A 51 -0.92 10.38 1.60
CA VAL A 51 -0.82 10.71 0.17
C VAL A 51 -0.78 12.22 -0.03
N GLY A 52 -1.64 12.97 0.67
CA GLY A 52 -1.64 14.43 0.61
C GLY A 52 -0.33 15.04 1.11
N ALA A 53 0.20 14.55 2.25
CA ALA A 53 1.49 14.98 2.77
C ALA A 53 2.65 14.66 1.81
N GLY A 54 2.60 13.50 1.16
CA GLY A 54 3.56 13.12 0.12
C GLY A 54 3.55 14.07 -1.06
N PHE A 55 2.36 14.42 -1.57
CA PHE A 55 2.23 15.31 -2.73
C PHE A 55 2.71 16.73 -2.44
N VAL A 56 2.38 17.26 -1.27
CA VAL A 56 2.88 18.57 -0.80
C VAL A 56 4.42 18.54 -0.73
N THR A 57 4.99 17.53 -0.08
CA THR A 57 6.45 17.41 0.07
C THR A 57 7.15 17.29 -1.30
N ALA A 58 6.57 16.53 -2.24
CA ALA A 58 7.09 16.33 -3.59
C ALA A 58 7.08 17.61 -4.44
N ILE A 59 6.15 18.54 -4.21
CA ILE A 59 6.10 19.83 -4.93
C ILE A 59 7.04 20.85 -4.29
N PHE A 60 7.03 20.96 -2.96
CA PHE A 60 7.79 22.00 -2.27
C PHE A 60 9.30 21.76 -2.29
N ILE A 61 9.78 20.52 -2.16
CA ILE A 61 11.21 20.18 -2.19
C ILE A 61 11.92 20.66 -3.48
N PRO A 62 11.45 20.34 -4.70
CA PRO A 62 12.11 20.77 -5.94
C PRO A 62 12.01 22.28 -6.14
N ILE A 63 10.90 22.92 -5.76
CA ILE A 63 10.74 24.38 -5.88
C ILE A 63 11.74 25.10 -4.95
N ILE A 64 11.85 24.67 -3.70
CA ILE A 64 12.81 25.23 -2.73
C ILE A 64 14.24 25.00 -3.22
N GLY A 65 14.56 23.78 -3.67
CA GLY A 65 15.88 23.45 -4.21
C GLY A 65 16.25 24.28 -5.45
N PHE A 66 15.29 24.53 -6.34
CA PHE A 66 15.50 25.33 -7.55
C PHE A 66 15.74 26.81 -7.22
N ILE A 67 14.95 27.39 -6.30
CA ILE A 67 15.14 28.77 -5.84
C ILE A 67 16.51 28.94 -5.19
N ILE A 68 16.92 28.03 -4.30
CA ILE A 68 18.24 28.05 -3.67
C ILE A 68 19.35 27.92 -4.73
N GLY A 69 19.17 27.04 -5.72
CA GLY A 69 20.10 26.89 -6.84
C GLY A 69 20.31 28.19 -7.61
N ILE A 70 19.23 28.91 -7.95
CA ILE A 70 19.28 30.20 -8.66
C ILE A 70 19.93 31.29 -7.79
N VAL A 71 19.60 31.35 -6.49
CA VAL A 71 20.22 32.32 -5.56
C VAL A 71 21.72 32.07 -5.40
N LEU A 72 22.16 30.81 -5.43
CA LEU A 72 23.58 30.48 -5.40
C LEU A 72 24.29 30.79 -6.74
N LEU A 73 23.60 30.66 -7.88
CA LEU A 73 24.12 31.04 -9.20
C LEU A 73 24.29 32.56 -9.37
N THR A 74 23.44 33.36 -8.72
CA THR A 74 23.52 34.82 -8.75
C THR A 74 24.61 35.38 -7.86
N LYS A 75 25.27 34.56 -7.02
CA LYS A 75 26.44 34.95 -6.24
C LYS A 75 27.73 34.66 -7.03
N PRO A 76 28.42 35.68 -7.58
CA PRO A 76 29.44 35.53 -8.63
C PRO A 76 30.66 34.69 -8.25
N ASN A 77 30.89 34.42 -6.96
CA ASN A 77 32.06 33.71 -6.47
C ASN A 77 31.80 32.24 -6.08
N LYS A 78 30.62 31.66 -6.36
CA LYS A 78 30.29 30.24 -6.06
C LYS A 78 29.47 29.52 -7.14
N ALA A 79 29.76 29.79 -8.42
CA ALA A 79 29.06 29.20 -9.57
C ALA A 79 29.05 27.65 -9.60
N GLY A 80 30.04 26.97 -8.99
CA GLY A 80 30.11 25.51 -8.95
C GLY A 80 29.00 24.83 -8.12
N ALA A 81 28.41 25.52 -7.14
CA ALA A 81 27.38 24.93 -6.28
C ALA A 81 26.01 24.83 -6.97
N GLY A 82 25.66 25.79 -7.83
CA GLY A 82 24.37 25.82 -8.51
C GLY A 82 24.18 24.69 -9.54
N ILE A 83 25.28 24.30 -10.19
CA ILE A 83 25.30 23.17 -11.13
C ILE A 83 25.02 21.86 -10.39
N GLY A 84 25.59 21.69 -9.18
CA GLY A 84 25.30 20.53 -8.32
C GLY A 84 23.82 20.42 -7.98
N CYS A 85 23.17 21.54 -7.65
CA CYS A 85 21.73 21.55 -7.39
C CYS A 85 20.88 21.21 -8.63
N MET A 86 21.25 21.70 -9.83
CA MET A 86 20.55 21.32 -11.07
C MET A 86 20.68 19.82 -11.37
N VAL A 87 21.87 19.24 -11.19
CA VAL A 87 22.09 17.80 -11.42
C VAL A 87 21.27 16.96 -10.43
N VAL A 88 21.24 17.34 -9.15
CA VAL A 88 20.42 16.65 -8.13
C VAL A 88 18.93 16.76 -8.43
N ALA A 89 18.44 17.92 -8.89
CA ALA A 89 17.04 18.10 -9.27
C ALA A 89 16.64 17.25 -10.49
N ILE A 90 17.52 17.13 -11.48
CA ILE A 90 17.31 16.27 -12.66
C ILE A 90 17.25 14.79 -12.25
N ILE A 91 18.18 14.34 -11.41
CA ILE A 91 18.19 12.96 -10.90
C ILE A 91 16.92 12.68 -10.09
N ALA A 92 16.51 13.59 -9.21
CA ALA A 92 15.29 13.45 -8.42
C ALA A 92 14.03 13.39 -9.32
N CYS A 93 13.95 14.23 -10.35
CA CYS A 93 12.87 14.20 -11.34
C CYS A 93 12.84 12.85 -12.07
N PHE A 94 13.99 12.35 -12.52
CA PHE A 94 14.09 11.07 -13.21
C PHE A 94 13.65 9.91 -12.29
N VAL A 95 14.09 9.89 -11.03
CA VAL A 95 13.69 8.87 -10.05
C VAL A 95 12.19 8.89 -9.80
N TRP A 96 11.58 10.07 -9.65
CA TRP A 96 10.14 10.20 -9.46
C TRP A 96 9.34 9.76 -10.68
N VAL A 97 9.80 10.11 -11.88
CA VAL A 97 9.22 9.65 -13.14
C VAL A 97 9.27 8.13 -13.21
N GLN A 98 10.41 7.49 -12.90
CA GLN A 98 10.50 6.04 -12.88
C GLN A 98 9.55 5.41 -11.84
N LEU A 99 9.41 6.00 -10.65
CA LEU A 99 8.48 5.51 -9.62
C LEU A 99 6.99 5.65 -10.04
N LEU A 100 6.65 6.66 -10.83
CA LEU A 100 5.29 6.83 -11.37
C LEU A 100 5.03 5.90 -12.56
N TYR A 101 6.07 5.58 -13.34
CA TYR A 101 5.98 4.66 -14.46
C TYR A 101 6.17 3.20 -14.08
N THR A 102 6.67 2.87 -12.87
CA THR A 102 6.68 1.48 -12.39
C THR A 102 5.25 0.98 -12.33
N PRO A 103 4.85 0.06 -13.21
CA PRO A 103 3.49 -0.44 -13.22
C PRO A 103 3.25 -1.17 -11.90
N SER A 104 2.11 -0.89 -11.28
CA SER A 104 1.59 -1.71 -10.18
C SER A 104 1.70 -3.20 -10.58
N PRO A 105 2.32 -4.08 -9.76
CA PRO A 105 2.43 -5.51 -10.04
C PRO A 105 1.09 -6.26 -10.03
N GLY A 106 -0.04 -5.58 -10.24
CA GLY A 106 -1.38 -6.15 -10.41
C GLY A 106 -1.99 -6.02 -11.81
N SER A 107 -1.30 -5.45 -12.80
CA SER A 107 -1.88 -5.26 -14.16
C SER A 107 -1.46 -6.30 -15.20
N SER A 108 -0.70 -7.34 -14.83
CA SER A 108 -0.30 -8.44 -15.72
C SER A 108 -1.14 -9.70 -15.47
N GLY A 109 -2.46 -9.55 -15.54
CA GLY A 109 -3.40 -10.63 -15.24
C GLY A 109 -4.72 -10.49 -16.00
N TYR A 110 -4.65 -10.31 -17.32
CA TYR A 110 -5.70 -10.68 -18.27
C TYR A 110 -5.04 -11.09 -19.59
#